data_AF-A0A2G6GAP1-F1
#
_entry.id   AF-A0A2G6GAP1-F1
#
_cell.length_a   1.000
_cell.length_b   1.000
_cell.length_c   1.000
_cell.angle_alpha   90.00
_cell.angle_beta   90.00
_cell.angle_gamma   90.00
#
_symmetry.space_group_name_H-M   'P 1'
#
loop_
_entity.id
_entity.type
_entity.pdbx_description
1 polymer ?
#
loop_
_entity_poly.entity_id
_entity_poly.type
_entity_poly.pdbx_seq_one_letter_code
_entity_poly.pdbx_strand_id
1 'polypeptide(L)'
;MTPHKPRRPKSDQSRAFVFGNIMVRYNCIINIINKINMLKEFKEFLIKGNAIDIAVGFVFGAAFATLVKGIVTNLFMPFVGLVMGKIDFSQMFFSLSGKYETLKEAEAAAAPVVKYGVVITDILNFVILGFIIFMMVKAINKMNKKEEEKKEEKKAADVVLLEEIRDTLKNSKN
;
A
#
# COMPACT_ATOMS: atom_id res chain seq x y z
N MET A 1 -56.98 -56.40 -43.22
CA MET A 1 -57.03 -55.95 -41.81
C MET A 1 -55.80 -56.45 -41.07
N THR A 2 -54.84 -55.57 -40.76
CA THR A 2 -53.83 -55.78 -39.71
C THR A 2 -53.61 -54.46 -38.99
N PRO A 3 -53.66 -54.44 -37.65
CA PRO A 3 -53.87 -53.22 -36.87
C PRO A 3 -52.61 -52.33 -36.85
N HIS A 4 -52.85 -51.06 -37.15
CA HIS A 4 -51.91 -49.95 -37.01
C HIS A 4 -51.53 -49.81 -35.52
N LYS A 5 -50.26 -50.04 -35.15
CA LYS A 5 -49.77 -49.70 -33.81
C LYS A 5 -49.88 -48.18 -33.60
N PRO A 6 -50.42 -47.69 -32.47
CA PRO A 6 -50.39 -46.26 -32.15
C PRO A 6 -48.96 -45.83 -31.80
N ARG A 7 -48.49 -44.73 -32.40
CA ARG A 7 -47.25 -44.06 -32.03
C ARG A 7 -47.45 -43.42 -30.65
N ARG A 8 -46.66 -43.79 -29.63
CA ARG A 8 -46.70 -43.12 -28.32
C ARG A 8 -46.39 -41.62 -28.50
N PRO A 9 -47.14 -40.71 -27.84
CA PRO A 9 -46.95 -39.27 -28.00
C PRO A 9 -45.58 -38.83 -27.45
N LYS A 10 -44.83 -38.02 -28.22
CA LYS A 10 -43.52 -37.44 -27.84
C LYS A 10 -43.58 -36.42 -26.69
N SER A 11 -44.73 -36.27 -26.02
CA SER A 11 -44.95 -35.27 -24.98
C SER A 11 -44.35 -35.64 -23.62
N ASP A 12 -44.00 -36.90 -23.39
CA ASP A 12 -43.47 -37.35 -22.09
C ASP A 12 -41.93 -37.34 -22.04
N GLN A 13 -41.27 -37.65 -23.16
CA GLN A 13 -39.80 -37.71 -23.23
C GLN A 13 -39.13 -36.32 -23.15
N SER A 14 -39.84 -35.26 -23.58
CA SER A 14 -39.35 -33.87 -23.49
C SER A 14 -39.46 -33.32 -22.06
N ARG A 15 -40.44 -33.76 -21.27
CA ARG A 15 -40.65 -33.27 -19.89
C ARG A 15 -39.59 -33.84 -18.95
N ALA A 16 -39.24 -35.13 -19.08
CA ALA A 16 -38.15 -35.75 -18.32
C ALA A 16 -36.77 -35.08 -18.58
N PHE A 17 -36.49 -34.68 -19.82
CA PHE A 17 -35.24 -33.98 -20.19
C PHE A 17 -35.16 -32.53 -19.67
N VAL A 18 -36.30 -31.83 -19.60
CA VAL A 18 -36.36 -30.46 -19.06
C VAL A 18 -36.18 -30.47 -17.54
N PHE A 19 -36.79 -31.43 -16.83
CA PHE A 19 -36.58 -31.60 -15.39
C PHE A 19 -35.14 -32.02 -15.05
N GLY A 20 -34.51 -32.89 -15.85
CA GLY A 20 -33.09 -33.27 -15.67
C GLY A 20 -32.12 -32.10 -15.86
N ASN A 21 -32.29 -31.28 -16.90
CA ASN A 21 -31.43 -30.11 -17.16
C ASN A 21 -31.61 -28.99 -16.11
N ILE A 22 -32.82 -28.82 -15.58
CA ILE A 22 -33.10 -27.86 -14.51
C ILE A 22 -32.44 -28.33 -13.20
N MET A 23 -32.53 -29.60 -12.85
CA MET A 23 -31.94 -30.17 -11.62
C MET A 23 -30.39 -30.11 -11.64
N VAL A 24 -29.76 -30.37 -12.79
CA VAL A 24 -28.29 -30.26 -12.98
C VAL A 24 -27.82 -28.80 -12.89
N ARG A 25 -28.60 -27.84 -13.40
CA ARG A 25 -28.28 -26.41 -13.29
C ARG A 25 -28.40 -25.89 -11.85
N TYR A 26 -29.38 -26.34 -11.07
CA TYR A 26 -29.50 -25.93 -9.67
C TYR A 26 -28.35 -26.45 -8.80
N ASN A 27 -27.93 -27.71 -8.98
CA ASN A 27 -26.75 -28.23 -8.29
C ASN A 27 -25.44 -27.56 -8.73
N CYS A 28 -25.31 -27.18 -10.01
CA CYS A 28 -24.16 -26.41 -10.50
C CYS A 28 -24.10 -24.99 -9.88
N ILE A 29 -25.24 -24.31 -9.78
CA ILE A 29 -25.34 -22.98 -9.14
C ILE A 29 -25.06 -23.05 -7.63
N ILE A 30 -25.58 -24.07 -6.93
CA ILE A 30 -25.28 -24.31 -5.51
C ILE A 30 -23.78 -24.58 -5.30
N ASN A 31 -23.13 -25.34 -6.18
CA ASN A 31 -21.69 -25.61 -6.07
C ASN A 31 -20.82 -24.38 -6.40
N ILE A 32 -21.32 -23.46 -7.25
CA ILE A 32 -20.69 -22.16 -7.51
C ILE A 32 -20.80 -21.20 -6.30
N ILE A 33 -21.87 -21.29 -5.50
CA ILE A 33 -22.06 -20.47 -4.28
C ILE A 33 -21.18 -20.98 -3.12
N ASN A 34 -20.91 -22.29 -3.02
CA ASN A 34 -19.95 -22.83 -2.05
C ASN A 34 -18.48 -22.43 -2.31
N LYS A 35 -18.20 -21.70 -3.40
CA LYS A 35 -16.95 -20.96 -3.66
C LYS A 35 -16.68 -19.81 -2.67
N ILE A 36 -17.42 -19.74 -1.56
CA ILE A 36 -17.09 -18.93 -0.37
C ILE A 36 -15.85 -19.50 0.36
N ASN A 37 -15.42 -20.74 0.08
CA ASN A 37 -14.17 -21.30 0.62
C ASN A 37 -12.91 -20.53 0.18
N MET A 38 -12.84 -19.99 -1.04
CA MET A 38 -11.66 -19.24 -1.52
C MET A 38 -11.43 -17.95 -0.73
N LEU A 39 -12.50 -17.26 -0.30
CA LEU A 39 -12.38 -16.03 0.51
C LEU A 39 -11.96 -16.34 1.94
N LYS A 40 -12.37 -17.49 2.48
CA LYS A 40 -11.94 -17.98 3.79
C LYS A 40 -10.48 -18.41 3.76
N GLU A 41 -10.07 -19.15 2.72
CA GLU A 41 -8.68 -19.57 2.49
C GLU A 41 -7.77 -18.36 2.22
N PHE A 42 -8.24 -17.36 1.48
CA PHE A 42 -7.52 -16.11 1.25
C PHE A 42 -7.38 -15.28 2.54
N LYS A 43 -8.44 -15.18 3.35
CA LYS A 43 -8.39 -14.54 4.67
C LYS A 43 -7.44 -15.29 5.60
N GLU A 44 -7.47 -16.62 5.62
CA GLU A 44 -6.54 -17.44 6.40
C GLU A 44 -5.09 -17.30 5.92
N PHE A 45 -4.86 -17.13 4.61
CA PHE A 45 -3.55 -16.86 4.03
C PHE A 45 -3.00 -15.47 4.44
N LEU A 46 -3.85 -14.44 4.39
CA LEU A 46 -3.48 -13.08 4.82
C LEU A 46 -3.24 -12.98 6.33
N ILE A 47 -4.00 -13.73 7.15
CA ILE A 47 -3.86 -13.73 8.61
C ILE A 47 -2.68 -14.61 9.08
N LYS A 48 -2.30 -15.65 8.31
CA LYS A 48 -1.14 -16.50 8.62
C LYS A 48 0.22 -15.80 8.46
N GLY A 49 0.27 -14.62 7.82
CA GLY A 49 1.53 -13.93 7.55
C GLY A 49 1.52 -12.45 7.90
N ASN A 50 2.73 -11.89 8.09
CA ASN A 50 3.02 -10.45 8.23
C ASN A 50 2.61 -9.60 6.99
N ALA A 51 1.81 -10.16 6.07
CA ALA A 51 1.43 -9.55 4.81
C ALA A 51 0.54 -8.32 5.01
N ILE A 52 -0.34 -8.34 6.03
CA ILE A 52 -1.23 -7.22 6.35
C ILE A 52 -0.39 -6.01 6.80
N ASP A 53 0.56 -6.19 7.71
CA ASP A 53 1.38 -5.09 8.22
C ASP A 53 2.31 -4.52 7.14
N ILE A 54 2.86 -5.38 6.27
CA ILE A 54 3.65 -4.94 5.12
C ILE A 54 2.79 -4.17 4.11
N ALA A 55 1.57 -4.65 3.81
CA ALA A 55 0.66 -3.99 2.88
C ALA A 55 0.22 -2.62 3.38
N VAL A 56 -0.13 -2.54 4.68
CA VAL A 56 -0.43 -1.28 5.35
C VAL A 56 0.77 -0.35 5.27
N GLY A 57 1.97 -0.83 5.63
CA GLY A 57 3.21 -0.04 5.53
C GLY A 57 3.50 0.50 4.12
N PHE A 58 3.24 -0.28 3.07
CA PHE A 58 3.44 0.16 1.68
C PHE A 58 2.44 1.26 1.26
N VAL A 59 1.16 1.08 1.55
CA VAL A 59 0.11 2.07 1.21
C VAL A 59 0.35 3.39 1.95
N PHE A 60 0.63 3.32 3.25
CA PHE A 60 0.97 4.50 4.03
C PHE A 60 2.29 5.13 3.56
N GLY A 61 3.30 4.32 3.20
CA GLY A 61 4.56 4.82 2.65
C GLY A 61 4.39 5.61 1.35
N ALA A 62 3.58 5.11 0.41
CA ALA A 62 3.30 5.79 -0.85
C ALA A 62 2.51 7.10 -0.65
N ALA A 63 1.50 7.08 0.22
CA ALA A 63 0.72 8.27 0.56
C ALA A 63 1.58 9.33 1.26
N PHE A 64 2.45 8.90 2.19
CA PHE A 64 3.34 9.78 2.92
C PHE A 64 4.39 10.44 2.01
N ALA A 65 4.99 9.68 1.09
CA ALA A 65 5.92 10.25 0.11
C ALA A 65 5.25 11.34 -0.74
N THR A 66 3.99 11.16 -1.11
CA THR A 66 3.20 12.15 -1.87
C THR A 66 2.92 13.40 -1.03
N LEU A 67 2.57 13.23 0.25
CA LEU A 67 2.33 14.33 1.18
C LEU A 67 3.61 15.18 1.37
N VAL A 68 4.75 14.52 1.61
CA VAL A 68 6.03 15.22 1.74
C VAL A 68 6.39 15.92 0.45
N LYS A 69 6.25 15.26 -0.70
CA LYS A 69 6.48 15.88 -2.02
C LYS A 69 5.61 17.12 -2.22
N GLY A 70 4.33 17.08 -1.84
CA GLY A 70 3.42 18.22 -1.92
C GLY A 70 3.88 19.41 -1.06
N ILE A 71 4.37 19.15 0.15
CA ILE A 71 4.95 20.19 1.02
C ILE A 71 6.22 20.77 0.39
N VAL A 72 7.10 19.93 -0.16
CA VAL A 72 8.34 20.39 -0.79
C VAL A 72 8.02 21.27 -2.02
N THR A 73 7.14 20.81 -2.91
CA THR A 73 6.78 21.57 -4.11
C THR A 73 6.07 22.87 -3.78
N ASN A 74 5.17 22.88 -2.78
CA ASN A 74 4.35 24.06 -2.51
C ASN A 74 4.99 25.05 -1.53
N LEU A 75 5.85 24.57 -0.62
CA LEU A 75 6.46 25.40 0.42
C LEU A 75 7.95 25.62 0.17
N PHE A 76 8.72 24.62 -0.27
CA PHE A 76 10.16 24.79 -0.43
C PHE A 76 10.54 25.40 -1.78
N MET A 77 9.92 24.99 -2.89
CA MET A 77 10.26 25.54 -4.22
C MET A 77 10.11 27.07 -4.33
N PRO A 78 9.07 27.72 -3.77
CA PRO A 78 8.98 29.18 -3.78
C PRO A 78 10.11 29.85 -2.97
N PHE A 79 10.51 29.26 -1.84
CA PHE A 79 11.61 29.77 -1.01
C PHE A 79 12.96 29.59 -1.69
N VAL A 80 13.21 28.41 -2.30
CA VAL A 80 14.42 28.15 -3.09
C VAL A 80 14.48 29.08 -4.30
N GLY A 81 13.35 29.26 -4.99
CA GLY A 81 13.23 30.19 -6.12
C GLY A 81 13.50 31.64 -5.72
N LEU A 82 13.07 32.08 -4.53
CA LEU A 82 13.35 33.43 -4.04
C LEU A 82 14.84 33.64 -3.75
N VAL A 83 15.52 32.64 -3.19
CA VAL A 83 16.96 32.69 -2.86
C VAL A 83 17.84 32.57 -4.12
N MET A 84 17.44 31.78 -5.11
CA MET A 84 18.18 31.55 -6.37
C MET A 84 17.83 32.56 -7.49
N GLY A 85 17.04 33.60 -7.20
CA GLY A 85 16.78 34.69 -8.13
C GLY A 85 15.60 34.51 -9.10
N LYS A 86 14.48 33.95 -8.63
CA LYS A 86 13.25 33.66 -9.40
C LYS A 86 13.43 32.69 -10.57
N ILE A 87 14.50 31.89 -10.57
CA ILE A 87 14.72 30.87 -11.59
C ILE A 87 13.84 29.66 -11.25
N ASP A 88 12.79 29.46 -12.04
CA ASP A 88 12.01 28.23 -12.02
C ASP A 88 12.71 27.20 -12.92
N PHE A 89 13.49 26.30 -12.31
CA PHE A 89 14.17 25.23 -13.04
C PHE A 89 13.20 24.37 -13.83
N SER A 90 11.92 24.27 -13.44
CA SER A 90 10.92 23.53 -14.19
C SER A 90 10.74 24.05 -15.62
N GLN A 91 10.97 25.35 -15.88
CA GLN A 91 10.78 25.97 -17.20
C GLN A 91 12.01 25.94 -18.10
N MET A 92 13.12 25.34 -17.66
CA MET A 92 14.31 25.22 -18.47
C MET A 92 14.25 23.98 -19.37
N PHE A 93 14.17 24.22 -20.68
CA PHE A 93 14.06 23.18 -21.68
C PHE A 93 14.88 23.48 -22.93
N PHE A 94 15.30 22.43 -23.62
CA PHE A 94 15.99 22.50 -24.90
C PHE A 94 15.11 21.81 -25.96
N SER A 95 14.59 22.57 -26.90
CA SER A 95 13.79 22.03 -28.01
C SER A 95 14.70 21.67 -29.19
N LEU A 96 14.50 20.48 -29.78
CA LEU A 96 15.29 20.01 -30.92
C LEU A 96 14.69 20.41 -32.28
N SER A 97 13.46 20.94 -32.32
CA SER A 97 12.74 21.23 -33.57
C SER A 97 12.37 22.71 -33.79
N GLY A 98 12.79 23.62 -32.91
CA GLY A 98 12.56 25.07 -33.05
C GLY A 98 12.81 25.86 -31.76
N LYS A 99 12.83 27.20 -31.83
CA LYS A 99 12.83 28.07 -30.64
C LYS A 99 11.39 28.28 -30.18
N TYR A 100 11.06 27.79 -28.99
CA TYR A 100 9.79 28.04 -28.32
C TYR A 100 10.08 28.83 -27.05
N GLU A 101 9.27 29.84 -26.74
CA GLU A 101 9.52 30.71 -25.58
C GLU A 101 9.06 30.06 -24.26
N THR A 102 8.11 29.12 -24.33
CA THR A 102 7.59 28.43 -23.14
C THR A 102 7.46 26.93 -23.33
N LEU A 103 7.60 26.17 -22.24
CA LEU A 103 7.43 24.71 -22.23
C LEU A 103 6.04 24.30 -22.75
N LYS A 104 5.02 25.09 -22.41
CA LYS A 104 3.63 24.82 -22.80
C LYS A 104 3.42 24.90 -24.31
N GLU A 105 4.10 25.82 -24.99
CA GLU A 105 4.01 25.96 -26.44
C GLU A 105 4.77 24.85 -27.16
N ALA A 106 5.92 24.45 -26.63
CA ALA A 106 6.71 23.36 -27.20
C ALA A 106 6.01 22.00 -27.03
N GLU A 107 5.33 21.78 -25.90
CA GLU A 107 4.46 20.61 -25.67
C GLU A 107 3.22 20.64 -26.56
N ALA A 108 2.59 21.80 -26.74
CA ALA A 108 1.43 21.96 -27.62
C ALA A 108 1.78 21.71 -29.10
N ALA A 109 3.00 22.05 -29.51
CA ALA A 109 3.51 21.78 -30.85
C ALA A 109 3.98 20.32 -31.06
N ALA A 110 3.85 19.46 -30.03
CA ALA A 110 4.38 18.09 -30.01
C ALA A 110 5.86 18.00 -30.42
N ALA A 111 6.63 19.07 -30.20
CA ALA A 111 8.05 19.10 -30.51
C ALA A 111 8.81 18.19 -29.54
N PRO A 112 9.84 17.45 -30.00
CA PRO A 112 10.72 16.73 -29.11
C PRO A 112 11.54 17.73 -28.27
N VAL A 113 11.24 17.77 -26.97
CA VAL A 113 11.86 18.69 -26.00
C VAL A 113 12.59 17.91 -24.91
N VAL A 114 13.83 18.31 -24.64
CA VAL A 114 14.61 17.84 -23.49
C VAL A 114 14.43 18.81 -22.32
N LYS A 115 13.70 18.36 -21.29
CA LYS A 115 13.38 19.16 -20.09
C LYS A 115 14.43 18.97 -18.99
N TYR A 116 15.66 19.42 -19.23
CA TYR A 116 16.77 19.24 -18.27
C TYR A 116 16.49 19.91 -16.91
N GLY A 117 15.73 20.99 -16.89
CA GLY A 117 15.39 21.69 -15.68
C GLY A 117 14.41 20.94 -14.75
N VAL A 118 13.54 20.09 -15.32
CA VAL A 118 12.70 19.16 -14.54
C VAL A 118 13.56 18.12 -13.83
N VAL A 119 14.63 17.62 -14.49
CA VAL A 119 15.55 16.65 -13.88
C VAL A 119 16.27 17.24 -12.67
N ILE A 120 16.75 18.49 -12.77
CA ILE A 120 17.38 19.20 -11.64
C ILE A 120 16.38 19.36 -10.49
N THR A 121 15.13 19.70 -10.82
CA THR A 121 14.04 19.85 -9.86
C THR A 121 13.74 18.52 -9.14
N ASP A 122 13.69 17.41 -9.88
CA ASP A 122 13.47 16.07 -9.33
C ASP A 122 14.64 15.60 -8.45
N ILE A 123 15.88 15.91 -8.82
CA ILE A 123 17.06 15.64 -7.97
C ILE A 123 16.97 16.43 -6.65
N LEU A 124 16.63 17.72 -6.71
CA LEU A 124 16.42 18.54 -5.50
C LEU A 124 15.31 17.97 -4.62
N ASN A 125 14.17 17.61 -5.22
CA ASN A 125 13.06 16.98 -4.51
C ASN A 125 13.46 15.67 -3.85
N PHE A 126 14.27 14.84 -4.51
CA PHE A 126 14.77 13.58 -3.96
C PHE A 126 15.70 13.82 -2.75
N VAL A 127 16.63 14.79 -2.85
CA VAL A 127 17.53 15.14 -1.74
C VAL A 127 16.74 15.66 -0.53
N ILE A 128 15.77 16.55 -0.75
CA ILE A 128 14.94 17.09 0.34
C ILE A 128 14.05 16.01 0.95
N LEU A 129 13.39 15.17 0.13
CA LEU A 129 12.58 14.05 0.59
C LEU A 129 13.42 13.08 1.45
N GLY A 130 14.61 12.72 0.98
CA GLY A 130 15.55 11.88 1.72
C GLY A 130 15.97 12.51 3.04
N PHE A 131 16.23 13.82 3.06
CA PHE A 131 16.57 14.55 4.28
C PHE A 131 15.44 14.55 5.31
N ILE A 132 14.20 14.74 4.87
CA ILE A 132 13.02 14.69 5.76
C ILE A 132 12.82 13.29 6.33
N ILE A 133 12.92 12.25 5.50
CA ILE A 133 12.82 10.85 5.95
C ILE A 133 13.92 10.54 6.96
N PHE A 134 15.16 10.96 6.70
CA PHE A 134 16.27 10.78 7.63
C PHE A 134 16.02 11.46 8.98
N MET A 135 15.52 12.70 8.99
CA MET A 135 15.13 13.40 10.23
C MET A 135 14.06 12.63 11.00
N MET A 136 13.06 12.07 10.33
CA MET A 136 12.00 11.28 10.97
C MET A 136 12.54 9.98 11.58
N VAL A 137 13.35 9.23 10.84
CA VAL A 137 13.97 7.99 11.35
C VAL A 137 14.86 8.31 12.55
N LYS A 138 15.63 9.41 12.49
CA LYS A 138 16.44 9.87 13.62
C LYS A 138 15.58 10.23 14.83
N ALA A 139 14.43 10.87 14.64
CA ALA A 139 13.50 11.20 15.72
C ALA A 139 12.90 9.95 16.37
N ILE A 140 12.45 8.99 15.56
CA ILE A 140 11.91 7.71 16.03
C ILE A 140 12.99 6.91 16.78
N ASN A 141 14.19 6.80 16.22
CA ASN A 141 15.31 6.10 16.89
C ASN A 141 15.68 6.77 18.23
N LYS A 142 15.62 8.11 18.31
CA LYS A 142 15.83 8.84 19.57
C LYS A 142 14.73 8.57 20.60
N MET A 143 13.48 8.43 20.17
CA MET A 143 12.36 8.11 21.06
C MET A 143 12.45 6.66 21.57
N ASN A 144 12.71 5.70 20.68
CA ASN A 144 12.84 4.29 21.04
C ASN A 144 14.00 4.08 22.03
N LYS A 145 15.14 4.74 21.82
CA LYS A 145 16.27 4.68 22.76
C LYS A 145 15.88 5.17 24.16
N LYS A 146 15.07 6.22 24.25
CA LYS A 146 14.57 6.75 25.52
C LYS A 146 13.58 5.80 26.21
N GLU A 147 12.82 5.02 25.43
CA GLU A 147 11.93 3.97 25.97
C GLU A 147 12.72 2.75 26.46
N GLU A 148 13.78 2.37 25.77
CA GLU A 148 14.69 1.29 26.18
C GLU A 148 15.41 1.62 27.48
N GLU A 149 16.00 2.82 27.61
CA GLU A 149 16.64 3.30 28.84
C GLU A 149 15.65 3.31 30.03
N LYS A 150 14.41 3.75 29.81
CA LYS A 150 13.35 3.73 30.84
C LYS A 150 12.91 2.32 31.22
N LYS A 151 13.00 1.36 30.29
CA LYS A 151 12.66 -0.04 30.55
C LYS A 151 13.79 -0.75 31.30
N GLU A 152 15.04 -0.40 31.03
CA GLU A 152 16.21 -0.87 31.77
C GLU A 152 16.22 -0.35 33.21
N GLU A 153 15.93 0.94 33.44
CA GLU A 153 15.79 1.50 34.79
C GLU A 153 14.68 0.81 35.59
N LYS A 154 13.52 0.54 34.97
CA LYS A 154 12.43 -0.19 35.64
C LYS A 154 12.81 -1.62 36.00
N LYS A 155 13.47 -2.34 35.09
CA LYS A 155 13.95 -3.70 35.37
C LYS A 155 14.97 -3.71 36.50
N ALA A 156 15.89 -2.73 36.54
CA ALA A 156 16.85 -2.61 37.63
C ALA A 156 16.15 -2.36 38.98
N ALA A 157 15.15 -1.49 39.01
CA ALA A 157 14.35 -1.24 40.22
C ALA A 157 13.57 -2.48 40.69
N ASP A 158 12.95 -3.23 39.77
CA ASP A 158 12.25 -4.47 40.08
C ASP A 158 13.21 -5.54 40.63
N VAL A 159 14.42 -5.66 40.07
CA VAL A 159 15.43 -6.61 40.57
C VAL A 159 15.89 -6.25 41.98
N VAL A 160 16.13 -4.98 42.28
CA VAL A 160 16.50 -4.52 43.63
C VAL A 160 15.39 -4.82 44.64
N LEU A 161 14.13 -4.54 44.30
CA LEU A 161 12.97 -4.88 45.12
C LEU A 161 12.85 -6.39 45.40
N LEU A 162 13.11 -7.22 44.39
CA LEU A 162 13.09 -8.67 44.53
C LEU A 162 14.21 -9.18 45.44
N GLU A 163 15.38 -8.53 45.45
CA GLU A 163 16.45 -8.85 46.40
C GLU A 163 16.09 -8.46 47.84
N GLU A 164 15.50 -7.28 48.04
CA GLU A 164 15.03 -6.85 49.36
C GLU A 164 13.98 -7.79 49.93
N ILE A 165 13.02 -8.22 49.10
CA ILE A 165 11.99 -9.21 49.46
C ILE A 165 12.63 -10.57 49.80
N ARG A 166 13.61 -11.03 49.00
CA ARG A 166 14.33 -12.29 49.28
C ARG A 166 15.00 -12.24 50.66
N ASP A 167 15.61 -11.11 51.01
CA ASP A 167 16.36 -10.98 52.26
C ASP A 167 15.42 -10.83 53.47
N THR A 168 14.28 -10.16 53.32
CA THR A 168 13.24 -10.13 54.36
C THR A 168 12.63 -11.52 54.61
N LEU A 169 12.39 -12.31 53.56
CA LEU A 169 11.90 -13.69 53.71
C LEU A 169 12.92 -14.61 54.38
N LYS A 170 14.21 -14.41 54.10
CA LYS A 170 15.29 -15.18 54.73
C LYS A 170 15.44 -14.85 56.23
N ASN A 171 15.33 -13.57 56.59
CA ASN A 171 15.41 -13.12 57.98
C ASN A 171 14.19 -13.53 58.82
N SER A 172 12.99 -13.61 58.22
CA SER A 172 11.75 -14.02 58.90
C SER A 172 11.67 -15.53 59.19
N LYS A 173 12.48 -16.35 58.50
CA LYS A 173 12.45 -17.81 58.60
C LYS A 173 13.39 -18.40 59.67
N ASN A 174 14.11 -17.54 60.38
CA ASN A 174 14.93 -17.84 61.56
C ASN A 174 14.30 -17.21 62.80
#